data_AF-A0A7Y5L0A3-F1
#
_entry.id   AF-A0A7Y5L0A3-F1
#
_cell.length_a   1.000
_cell.length_b   1.000
_cell.length_c   1.000
_cell.angle_alpha   90.00
_cell.angle_beta   90.00
_cell.angle_gamma   90.00
#
_symmetry.space_group_name_H-M   'P 1'
#
loop_
_entity.id
_entity.type
_entity.pdbx_description
1 polymer ?
#
loop_
_entity_poly.entity_id
_entity_poly.type
_entity_poly.pdbx_seq_one_letter_code
_entity_poly.pdbx_strand_id
1 'polypeptide(L)'
;MDVSPARVRALGVALAALALSPFALVPACSTGAVGIDACRQIESARCEAAPACENGDPSFGIATEEQVDNCKVFYNDHCLVGLENTEAEPVQDDVNDCVAAVQAMAACQTAGAATLAECDAIDVDKVIDPDYPDITPCEALFRPWRTQPCAFVEKPDEDEDE
;
A
#
# COMPACT_ATOMS: atom_id res chain seq x y z
N MET A 1 -30.86 -10.85 68.78
CA MET A 1 -31.27 -9.75 67.88
C MET A 1 -31.73 -10.41 66.61
N ASP A 2 -33.05 -10.53 66.52
CA ASP A 2 -33.81 -11.22 65.49
C ASP A 2 -34.25 -10.15 64.47
N VAL A 3 -33.97 -10.35 63.18
CA VAL A 3 -34.59 -9.53 62.12
C VAL A 3 -35.08 -10.46 61.04
N SER A 4 -36.41 -10.54 60.98
CA SER A 4 -37.21 -11.43 60.15
C SER A 4 -37.21 -11.01 58.66
N PRO A 5 -37.39 -11.96 57.72
CA PRO A 5 -37.45 -11.70 56.29
C PRO A 5 -38.90 -11.40 55.87
N ALA A 6 -39.18 -10.19 55.39
CA ALA A 6 -40.47 -9.90 54.79
C ALA A 6 -40.42 -8.74 53.77
N ARG A 7 -40.72 -9.12 52.52
CA ARG A 7 -41.49 -8.33 51.55
C ARG A 7 -40.78 -7.15 50.91
N VAL A 8 -40.17 -7.40 49.75
CA VAL A 8 -40.20 -6.40 48.67
C VAL A 8 -40.99 -7.00 47.52
N ARG A 9 -42.23 -6.49 47.39
CA ARG A 9 -43.18 -6.83 46.35
C ARG A 9 -42.69 -6.27 45.01
N ALA A 10 -42.83 -7.08 43.97
CA ALA A 10 -42.80 -6.66 42.58
C ALA A 10 -43.89 -5.61 42.29
N LEU A 11 -43.55 -4.57 41.52
CA LEU A 11 -44.37 -3.59 40.76
C LEU A 11 -43.50 -2.33 40.60
N GLY A 12 -43.21 -1.74 39.45
CA GLY A 12 -43.59 -1.97 38.07
C GLY A 12 -42.96 -0.88 37.19
N VAL A 13 -42.86 -1.19 35.89
CA VAL A 13 -43.07 -0.30 34.73
C VAL A 13 -42.19 0.95 34.57
N ALA A 14 -41.29 0.82 33.59
CA ALA A 14 -40.93 1.76 32.51
C ALA A 14 -40.50 3.20 32.83
N LEU A 15 -39.23 3.48 32.50
CA LEU A 15 -38.79 4.71 31.84
C LEU A 15 -37.63 4.34 30.89
N ALA A 16 -37.99 3.74 29.75
CA ALA A 16 -37.11 3.69 28.60
C ALA A 16 -37.01 5.12 28.04
N ALA A 17 -36.08 5.90 28.59
CA ALA A 17 -35.69 7.16 27.98
C ALA A 17 -34.99 6.81 26.66
N LEU A 18 -35.74 6.90 25.55
CA LEU A 18 -35.17 7.02 24.21
C LEU A 18 -34.23 8.23 24.23
N ALA A 19 -32.95 8.00 24.46
CA ALA A 19 -31.89 8.88 23.99
C ALA A 19 -31.89 8.75 22.47
N LEU A 20 -32.79 9.50 21.82
CA LEU A 20 -32.68 9.90 20.42
C LEU A 20 -31.40 10.73 20.31
N SER A 21 -30.24 10.07 20.24
CA SER A 21 -29.04 10.72 19.72
C SER A 21 -29.36 11.03 18.26
N PRO A 22 -29.42 12.31 17.86
CA PRO A 22 -29.34 12.63 16.45
C PRO A 22 -27.91 12.27 16.05
N PHE A 23 -27.69 11.03 15.61
CA PHE A 23 -26.64 10.76 14.65
C PHE A 23 -27.05 11.53 13.39
N ALA A 24 -26.72 12.82 13.42
CA ALA A 24 -26.80 13.71 12.28
C ALA A 24 -26.11 12.97 11.15
N LEU A 25 -26.78 12.96 10.00
CA LEU A 25 -26.29 12.52 8.71
C LEU A 25 -25.04 13.35 8.39
N VAL A 26 -23.90 12.98 8.98
CA VAL A 26 -22.61 13.45 8.49
C VAL A 26 -22.50 12.89 7.07
N PRO A 27 -22.32 13.74 6.05
CA PRO A 27 -21.99 13.23 4.73
C PRO A 27 -20.78 12.31 4.94
N ALA A 28 -20.86 11.07 4.45
CA ALA A 28 -19.73 10.17 4.52
C ALA A 28 -18.57 10.90 3.80
N CYS A 29 -17.56 11.30 4.56
CA CYS A 29 -16.35 11.91 4.02
C CYS A 29 -15.64 10.83 3.19
N SER A 30 -16.05 10.66 1.95
CA SER A 30 -15.26 9.95 0.95
C SER A 30 -14.22 10.93 0.43
N THR A 31 -12.97 10.50 0.41
CA THR A 31 -11.86 11.27 -0.18
C THR A 31 -11.91 11.26 -1.71
N GLY A 32 -12.81 10.47 -2.32
CA GLY A 32 -12.79 10.21 -3.75
C GLY A 32 -11.60 9.34 -4.19
N ALA A 33 -10.87 8.75 -3.23
CA ALA A 33 -9.71 7.90 -3.50
C ALA A 33 -10.09 6.70 -4.36
N VAL A 34 -9.26 6.43 -5.38
CA VAL A 34 -9.35 5.30 -6.29
C VAL A 34 -8.16 4.37 -6.10
N GLY A 35 -8.32 3.07 -6.34
CA GLY A 35 -7.18 2.14 -6.34
C GLY A 35 -6.54 1.92 -4.97
N ILE A 36 -7.25 2.09 -3.86
CA ILE A 36 -6.72 1.83 -2.50
C ILE A 36 -6.15 0.40 -2.40
N ASP A 37 -6.91 -0.59 -2.88
CA ASP A 37 -6.48 -1.99 -2.84
C ASP A 37 -5.34 -2.27 -3.82
N ALA A 38 -5.28 -1.57 -4.95
CA ALA A 38 -4.17 -1.65 -5.89
C ALA A 38 -2.87 -1.09 -5.26
N CYS A 39 -2.94 0.10 -4.65
CA CYS A 39 -1.83 0.71 -3.89
C CYS A 39 -1.30 -0.27 -2.84
N ARG A 40 -2.19 -0.86 -2.02
CA ARG A 40 -1.77 -1.80 -0.97
C ARG A 40 -1.07 -3.04 -1.53
N GLN A 41 -1.54 -3.58 -2.65
CA GLN A 41 -0.91 -4.74 -3.29
C GLN A 41 0.50 -4.40 -3.79
N ILE A 42 0.63 -3.28 -4.50
CA ILE A 42 1.91 -2.82 -5.06
C ILE A 42 2.89 -2.50 -3.93
N GLU A 43 2.49 -1.71 -2.94
CA GLU A 43 3.36 -1.34 -1.83
C GLU A 43 3.73 -2.53 -0.94
N SER A 44 2.82 -3.48 -0.72
CA SER A 44 3.17 -4.72 -0.02
C SER A 44 4.25 -5.50 -0.77
N ALA A 45 4.14 -5.60 -2.09
CA ALA A 45 5.17 -6.26 -2.92
C ALA A 45 6.50 -5.50 -2.87
N ARG A 46 6.48 -4.16 -2.91
CA ARG A 46 7.69 -3.33 -2.79
C ARG A 46 8.36 -3.49 -1.42
N CYS A 47 7.59 -3.49 -0.34
CA CYS A 47 8.10 -3.75 1.00
C CYS A 47 8.78 -5.13 1.11
N GLU A 48 8.19 -6.17 0.51
CA GLU A 48 8.78 -7.53 0.49
C GLU A 48 10.05 -7.63 -0.36
N ALA A 49 10.10 -6.85 -1.44
CA ALA A 49 11.24 -6.79 -2.36
C ALA A 49 12.41 -5.94 -1.81
N ALA A 50 12.14 -4.95 -0.96
CA ALA A 50 13.10 -3.96 -0.48
C ALA A 50 14.41 -4.54 0.13
N PRO A 51 14.39 -5.64 0.92
CA PRO A 51 15.62 -6.24 1.46
C PRO A 51 16.65 -6.65 0.41
N ALA A 52 16.24 -6.94 -0.83
CA ALA A 52 17.18 -7.25 -1.91
C ALA A 52 18.14 -6.09 -2.20
N CYS A 53 17.73 -4.86 -1.88
CA CYS A 53 18.44 -3.62 -2.21
C CYS A 53 19.25 -3.02 -1.07
N GLU A 54 19.24 -3.60 0.13
CA GLU A 54 19.97 -3.07 1.31
C GLU A 54 21.45 -2.78 1.02
N ASN A 55 22.11 -3.67 0.28
CA ASN A 55 23.55 -3.61 0.04
C ASN A 55 23.96 -2.73 -1.15
N GLY A 56 22.99 -2.32 -1.99
CA GLY A 56 23.24 -1.58 -3.23
C GLY A 56 22.83 -0.11 -3.15
N ASP A 57 21.75 0.18 -2.42
CA ASP A 57 21.23 1.53 -2.22
C ASP A 57 20.51 1.61 -0.85
N PRO A 58 21.02 2.39 0.12
CA PRO A 58 20.39 2.50 1.44
C PRO A 58 19.04 3.24 1.41
N SER A 59 18.58 3.74 0.25
CA SER A 59 17.35 4.51 0.12
C SER A 59 16.10 3.79 0.66
N PHE A 60 16.10 2.46 0.72
CA PHE A 60 14.99 1.70 1.32
C PHE A 60 15.06 1.61 2.85
N GLY A 61 16.25 1.47 3.44
CA GLY A 61 16.40 1.27 4.88
C GLY A 61 15.69 0.02 5.46
N ILE A 62 15.30 -0.94 4.61
CA ILE A 62 14.57 -2.17 4.99
C ILE A 62 15.49 -3.37 4.70
N ALA A 63 15.83 -4.13 5.74
CA ALA A 63 16.71 -5.28 5.69
C ALA A 63 16.17 -6.49 6.47
N THR A 64 15.35 -6.24 7.50
CA THR A 64 14.81 -7.28 8.39
C THR A 64 13.33 -7.52 8.12
N GLU A 65 12.84 -8.70 8.50
CA GLU A 65 11.41 -9.04 8.45
C GLU A 65 10.55 -8.04 9.24
N GLU A 66 11.02 -7.60 10.42
CA GLU A 66 10.34 -6.57 11.21
C GLU A 66 10.21 -5.24 10.46
N GLN A 67 11.24 -4.83 9.70
CA GLN A 67 11.19 -3.62 8.88
C GLN A 67 10.23 -3.78 7.69
N VAL A 68 10.15 -4.97 7.10
CA VAL A 68 9.17 -5.29 6.05
C VAL A 68 7.75 -5.18 6.60
N ASP A 69 7.47 -5.75 7.77
CA ASP A 69 6.15 -5.66 8.40
C ASP A 69 5.78 -4.21 8.74
N ASN A 70 6.73 -3.43 9.27
CA ASN A 70 6.53 -2.02 9.56
C ASN A 70 6.25 -1.21 8.28
N CYS A 71 6.96 -1.50 7.18
CA CYS A 71 6.73 -0.90 5.86
C CYS A 71 5.29 -1.18 5.37
N LYS A 72 4.84 -2.44 5.47
CA LYS A 72 3.47 -2.82 5.07
C LYS A 72 2.41 -2.11 5.90
N VAL A 73 2.61 -1.99 7.21
CA VAL A 73 1.68 -1.24 8.09
C VAL A 73 1.63 0.23 7.69
N PHE A 74 2.79 0.85 7.47
CA PHE A 74 2.88 2.24 7.03
C PHE A 74 2.11 2.47 5.72
N TYR A 75 2.38 1.67 4.68
CA TYR A 75 1.71 1.83 3.39
C TYR A 75 0.26 1.39 3.39
N ASN A 76 -0.16 0.48 4.29
CA ASN A 76 -1.57 0.15 4.45
C ASN A 76 -2.42 1.39 4.81
N ASP A 77 -1.86 2.30 5.61
CA ASP A 77 -2.47 3.55 6.00
C ASP A 77 -2.24 4.65 4.95
N HIS A 78 -1.02 4.74 4.40
CA HIS A 78 -0.72 5.73 3.35
C HIS A 78 -1.59 5.53 2.12
N CYS A 79 -1.88 4.29 1.73
CA CYS A 79 -2.75 3.96 0.61
C CYS A 79 -4.22 4.33 0.81
N LEU A 80 -4.65 4.82 1.98
CA LEU A 80 -6.03 5.28 2.19
C LEU A 80 -6.40 6.51 1.34
N VAL A 81 -5.40 7.22 0.80
CA VAL A 81 -5.62 8.30 -0.18
C VAL A 81 -5.71 7.78 -1.62
N GLY A 82 -5.55 6.47 -1.84
CA GLY A 82 -5.61 5.84 -3.15
C GLY A 82 -4.26 5.79 -3.86
N LEU A 83 -4.30 5.35 -5.12
CA LEU A 83 -3.21 5.60 -6.05
C LEU A 83 -3.33 7.03 -6.55
N GLU A 84 -2.19 7.70 -6.66
CA GLU A 84 -2.05 8.88 -7.49
C GLU A 84 -2.18 8.40 -8.95
N ASN A 85 -3.41 8.46 -9.45
CA ASN A 85 -3.77 8.16 -10.82
C ASN A 85 -4.99 9.01 -11.15
N THR A 86 -4.78 10.03 -11.98
CA THR A 86 -5.80 11.02 -12.35
C THR A 86 -6.80 10.53 -13.41
N GLU A 87 -6.57 9.37 -14.04
CA GLU A 87 -7.38 8.90 -15.17
C GLU A 87 -8.46 7.88 -14.76
N ALA A 88 -8.06 6.80 -14.06
CA ALA A 88 -8.96 5.72 -13.67
C ALA A 88 -8.34 4.77 -12.63
N GLU A 89 -9.19 3.98 -11.97
CA GLU A 89 -8.72 2.84 -11.17
C GLU A 89 -8.09 1.77 -12.10
N PRO A 90 -6.85 1.31 -11.82
CA PRO A 90 -6.20 0.30 -12.65
C PRO A 90 -6.99 -1.01 -12.59
N VAL A 91 -7.05 -1.71 -13.71
CA VAL A 91 -7.64 -3.05 -13.71
C VAL A 91 -6.70 -4.02 -13.01
N GLN A 92 -7.26 -5.08 -12.42
CA GLN A 92 -6.48 -6.02 -11.61
C GLN A 92 -5.32 -6.67 -12.38
N ASP A 93 -5.45 -6.86 -13.70
CA ASP A 93 -4.37 -7.41 -14.51
C ASP A 93 -3.16 -6.47 -14.56
N ASP A 94 -3.36 -5.14 -14.69
CA ASP A 94 -2.28 -4.16 -14.64
C ASP A 94 -1.60 -4.15 -13.26
N VAL A 95 -2.39 -4.27 -12.18
CA VAL A 95 -1.86 -4.39 -10.82
C VAL A 95 -1.01 -5.65 -10.66
N ASN A 96 -1.45 -6.78 -11.19
CA ASN A 96 -0.71 -8.04 -11.14
C ASN A 96 0.60 -7.95 -11.93
N ASP A 97 0.57 -7.34 -13.11
CA ASP A 97 1.76 -7.14 -13.95
C ASP A 97 2.78 -6.23 -13.25
N CYS A 98 2.33 -5.15 -12.61
CA CYS A 98 3.19 -4.30 -11.79
C CYS A 98 3.81 -5.06 -10.60
N VAL A 99 3.00 -5.84 -9.85
CA VAL A 99 3.50 -6.67 -8.74
C VAL A 99 4.52 -7.70 -9.22
N ALA A 100 4.28 -8.34 -10.36
CA ALA A 100 5.21 -9.29 -10.96
C ALA A 100 6.52 -8.60 -11.37
N ALA A 101 6.45 -7.40 -11.93
CA ALA A 101 7.64 -6.61 -12.26
C ALA A 101 8.45 -6.26 -11.01
N VAL A 102 7.81 -5.80 -9.94
CA VAL A 102 8.45 -5.50 -8.64
C VAL A 102 9.20 -6.72 -8.08
N GLN A 103 8.57 -7.89 -8.11
CA GLN A 103 9.20 -9.13 -7.67
C GLN A 103 10.39 -9.51 -8.56
N ALA A 104 10.25 -9.32 -9.87
CA ALA A 104 11.33 -9.60 -10.81
C ALA A 104 12.52 -8.65 -10.60
N MET A 105 12.31 -7.36 -10.30
CA MET A 105 13.38 -6.41 -9.97
C MET A 105 14.20 -6.89 -8.76
N ALA A 106 13.54 -7.36 -7.68
CA ALA A 106 14.25 -7.94 -6.54
C ALA A 106 15.04 -9.20 -6.91
N ALA A 107 14.49 -10.05 -7.79
CA ALA A 107 15.20 -11.21 -8.31
C ALA A 107 16.43 -10.80 -9.14
N CYS A 108 16.32 -9.77 -9.99
CA CYS A 108 17.42 -9.21 -10.77
C CYS A 108 18.54 -8.70 -9.85
N GLN A 109 18.18 -7.95 -8.81
CA GLN A 109 19.14 -7.45 -7.83
C GLN A 109 19.87 -8.60 -7.12
N THR A 110 19.11 -9.61 -6.68
CA THR A 110 19.67 -10.79 -5.99
C THR A 110 20.58 -11.60 -6.90
N ALA A 111 20.31 -11.63 -8.20
CA ALA A 111 21.17 -12.24 -9.22
C ALA A 111 22.43 -11.42 -9.54
N GLY A 112 22.53 -10.18 -9.05
CA GLY A 112 23.67 -9.30 -9.26
C GLY A 112 23.68 -8.59 -10.62
N ALA A 113 22.52 -8.43 -11.26
CA ALA A 113 22.40 -7.66 -12.50
C ALA A 113 22.76 -6.19 -12.26
N ALA A 114 23.60 -5.59 -13.11
CA ALA A 114 23.95 -4.18 -12.96
C ALA A 114 22.80 -3.25 -13.40
N THR A 115 22.05 -3.67 -14.41
CA THR A 115 20.86 -2.99 -14.94
C THR A 115 19.73 -3.99 -15.15
N LEU A 116 18.49 -3.51 -15.29
CA LEU A 116 17.37 -4.38 -15.68
C LEU A 116 17.60 -5.02 -17.06
N ALA A 117 18.31 -4.36 -17.98
CA ALA A 117 18.59 -4.89 -19.31
C ALA A 117 19.45 -6.18 -19.30
N GLU A 118 20.22 -6.39 -18.23
CA GLU A 118 21.04 -7.59 -18.03
C GLU A 118 20.30 -8.71 -17.30
N CYS A 119 19.02 -8.51 -16.94
CA CYS A 119 18.29 -9.44 -16.10
C CYS A 119 17.47 -10.46 -16.90
N ASP A 120 17.82 -11.73 -16.78
CA ASP A 120 17.10 -12.85 -17.42
C ASP A 120 15.68 -13.08 -16.84
N ALA A 121 15.36 -12.50 -15.68
CA ALA A 121 14.06 -12.68 -15.02
C ALA A 121 12.95 -11.79 -15.60
N ILE A 122 13.27 -10.89 -16.52
CA ILE A 122 12.31 -9.97 -17.13
C ILE A 122 12.34 -10.02 -18.65
N ASP A 123 11.20 -9.69 -19.24
CA ASP A 123 11.10 -9.35 -20.66
C ASP A 123 11.42 -7.86 -20.80
N VAL A 124 12.66 -7.53 -21.18
CA VAL A 124 13.18 -6.15 -21.21
C VAL A 124 12.31 -5.21 -22.04
N ASP A 125 11.76 -5.71 -23.16
CA ASP A 125 10.92 -4.93 -24.07
C ASP A 125 9.55 -4.57 -23.47
N LYS A 126 9.13 -5.30 -22.42
CA LYS A 126 7.85 -5.09 -21.72
C LYS A 126 7.99 -4.44 -20.35
N VAL A 127 9.19 -4.43 -19.79
CA VAL A 127 9.41 -3.93 -18.42
C VAL A 127 10.13 -2.59 -18.45
N ILE A 128 11.15 -2.46 -19.29
CA ILE A 128 11.99 -1.25 -19.32
C ILE A 128 11.26 -0.16 -20.10
N ASP A 129 11.09 0.98 -19.45
CA ASP A 129 10.71 2.21 -20.15
C ASP A 129 11.90 2.66 -21.02
N PRO A 130 11.70 2.89 -22.33
CA PRO A 130 12.76 3.32 -23.23
C PRO A 130 13.44 4.64 -22.83
N ASP A 131 12.80 5.46 -21.98
CA ASP A 131 13.39 6.69 -21.43
C ASP A 131 14.44 6.40 -20.33
N TYR A 132 14.50 5.17 -19.81
CA TYR A 132 15.41 4.74 -18.74
C TYR A 132 16.14 3.42 -19.06
N PRO A 133 16.93 3.34 -20.14
CA PRO A 133 17.53 2.08 -20.62
C PRO A 133 18.55 1.47 -19.65
N ASP A 134 19.17 2.29 -18.80
CA ASP A 134 20.23 1.87 -17.87
C ASP A 134 19.72 1.76 -16.41
N ILE A 135 18.39 1.72 -16.19
CA ILE A 135 17.82 1.68 -14.85
C ILE A 135 18.29 0.43 -14.09
N THR A 136 18.78 0.63 -12.87
CA THR A 136 19.20 -0.47 -12.00
C THR A 136 17.98 -1.18 -11.40
N PRO A 137 18.11 -2.46 -10.98
CA PRO A 137 17.00 -3.15 -10.31
C PRO A 137 16.47 -2.41 -9.08
N CYS A 138 17.35 -1.85 -8.25
CA CYS A 138 16.95 -1.11 -7.05
C CYS A 138 16.38 0.27 -7.35
N GLU A 139 16.87 0.95 -8.38
CA GLU A 139 16.27 2.22 -8.81
C GLU A 139 14.85 1.99 -9.36
N ALA A 140 14.64 0.93 -10.13
CA ALA A 140 13.32 0.54 -10.63
C ALA A 140 12.37 0.16 -9.49
N LEU A 141 12.86 -0.58 -8.48
CA LEU A 141 12.07 -0.91 -7.30
C LEU A 141 11.66 0.35 -6.50
N PHE A 142 12.57 1.33 -6.41
CA PHE A 142 12.32 2.59 -5.71
C PHE A 142 11.36 3.49 -6.51
N ARG A 143 11.44 3.44 -7.84
CA ARG A 143 10.66 4.25 -8.78
C ARG A 143 9.89 3.35 -9.76
N PRO A 144 8.90 2.57 -9.29
CA PRO A 144 8.24 1.57 -10.12
C PRO A 144 7.58 2.19 -11.36
N TRP A 145 7.10 3.44 -11.28
CA TRP A 145 6.51 4.18 -12.41
C TRP A 145 7.44 4.36 -13.62
N ARG A 146 8.75 4.12 -13.47
CA ARG A 146 9.72 4.08 -14.57
C ARG A 146 9.78 2.74 -15.30
N THR A 147 8.83 1.87 -15.03
CA THR A 147 8.67 0.59 -15.72
C THR A 147 7.30 0.53 -16.34
N GLN A 148 7.21 -0.03 -17.54
CA GLN A 148 5.95 -0.05 -18.29
C GLN A 148 4.79 -0.70 -17.50
N PRO A 149 4.98 -1.82 -16.77
CA PRO A 149 3.90 -2.46 -16.03
C PRO A 149 3.34 -1.61 -14.89
N CYS A 150 4.12 -0.67 -14.37
CA CYS A 150 3.73 0.19 -13.25
C CYS A 150 3.55 1.66 -13.67
N ALA A 151 3.55 1.98 -14.96
CA ALA A 151 3.51 3.36 -15.47
C ALA A 151 2.21 4.11 -15.10
N PHE A 152 1.18 3.39 -14.68
CA PHE A 152 -0.07 3.97 -14.17
C PHE A 152 0.03 4.50 -12.73
N VAL A 153 1.11 4.16 -12.01
CA VAL A 153 1.44 4.79 -10.72
C VAL A 153 2.06 6.13 -11.07
N GLU A 154 1.38 7.22 -10.73
CA GLU A 154 1.81 8.56 -11.14
C GLU A 154 3.17 8.92 -10.51
N LYS A 155 3.94 9.71 -11.26
CA LYS A 155 5.19 10.28 -10.78
C LYS A 155 4.84 11.38 -9.78
N PRO A 156 5.49 11.47 -8.61
CA PRO A 156 5.28 12.61 -7.72
C PRO A 156 5.59 13.93 -8.44
N ASP A 157 4.71 14.92 -8.27
CA ASP A 157 4.87 16.25 -8.87
C ASP A 157 6.18 16.91 -8.38
N GLU A 158 7.06 17.30 -9.31
CA GLU A 158 8.38 17.89 -9.00
C GLU A 158 8.28 19.29 -8.35
N ASP A 159 7.07 19.86 -8.29
CA ASP A 159 6.80 21.21 -7.77
C ASP A 159 6.34 21.22 -6.29
N GLU A 160 6.20 20.07 -5.63
CA GLU A 160 5.77 19.98 -4.21
C GLU A 160 6.94 19.95 -3.19
N ASP A 161 8.19 20.03 -3.65
CA ASP A 161 9.41 20.03 -2.81
C ASP A 161 9.82 21.42 -2.27
N GLU A 162 8.98 22.47 -2.40
CA GLU A 162 9.25 23.84 -1.90
C GLU A 162 8.79 24.12 -0.44
#